data_AF-A0A820DQK9-F1
#
_entry.id   AF-A0A820DQK9-F1
#
_cell.length_a   1.000
_cell.length_b   1.000
_cell.length_c   1.000
_cell.angle_alpha   90.00
_cell.angle_beta   90.00
_cell.angle_gamma   90.00
#
_symmetry.space_group_name_H-M   'P 1'
#
loop_
_entity.id
_entity.type
_entity.pdbx_description
1 polymer ?
#
loop_
_entity_poly.entity_id
_entity_poly.type
_entity_poly.pdbx_seq_one_letter_code
_entity_poly.pdbx_strand_id
1 'polypeptide(L)'
;MIFETRLVSVGLTLTCLILITTFYVGSHTNISYIEFQNIKLGNVAIHPELLSPRILCLIMTTPKYFLDRVKAVNATWGPRCDRYFFITEYIPQNMTLEQINFA
;
A
#
# COMPACT_ATOMS: atom_id res chain seq x y z
N MET A 1 -50.05 21.18 -8.16
CA MET A 1 -49.36 20.17 -7.33
C MET A 1 -48.76 18.99 -8.13
N ILE A 2 -48.53 19.11 -9.45
CA ILE A 2 -47.93 18.05 -10.29
C ILE A 2 -46.53 18.46 -10.81
N PHE A 3 -46.25 19.77 -10.87
CA PHE A 3 -44.99 20.31 -11.36
C PHE A 3 -43.85 20.20 -10.33
N GLU A 4 -44.16 20.42 -9.05
CA GLU A 4 -43.17 20.32 -7.96
C GLU A 4 -42.71 18.88 -7.71
N THR A 5 -43.60 17.89 -7.83
CA THR A 5 -43.23 16.48 -7.67
C THR A 5 -42.29 15.99 -8.78
N ARG A 6 -42.43 16.54 -9.99
CA ARG A 6 -41.53 16.26 -11.12
C ARG A 6 -40.16 16.94 -10.95
N LEU A 7 -40.11 18.15 -10.40
CA LEU A 7 -38.85 18.84 -10.11
C LEU A 7 -38.04 18.10 -9.02
N VAL A 8 -38.72 17.64 -7.96
CA VAL A 8 -38.09 16.85 -6.90
C VAL A 8 -37.57 15.51 -7.44
N SER A 9 -38.35 14.83 -8.29
CA SER A 9 -37.93 13.57 -8.92
C SER A 9 -36.73 13.73 -9.86
N VAL A 10 -36.67 14.83 -10.63
CA VAL A 10 -35.52 15.11 -11.51
C VAL A 10 -34.28 15.47 -10.68
N GLY A 11 -34.45 16.25 -9.60
CA GLY A 11 -33.36 16.54 -8.68
C GLY A 11 -32.77 15.28 -8.02
N LEU A 12 -33.63 14.37 -7.57
CA LEU A 12 -33.21 13.14 -6.88
C LEU A 12 -32.50 12.14 -7.80
N THR A 13 -32.92 12.09 -9.07
CA THR A 13 -32.25 11.26 -10.09
C THR A 13 -30.89 11.82 -10.48
N LEU A 14 -30.78 13.15 -10.65
CA LEU A 14 -29.50 13.82 -10.91
C LEU A 14 -28.51 13.65 -9.75
N THR A 15 -28.94 13.80 -8.51
CA THR A 15 -28.06 13.61 -7.34
C THR A 15 -27.59 12.16 -7.22
N CYS A 16 -28.46 11.18 -7.46
CA CYS A 16 -28.06 9.77 -7.48
C CYS A 16 -27.00 9.48 -8.56
N LEU A 17 -27.17 10.02 -9.77
CA LEU A 17 -26.18 9.85 -10.85
C LEU A 17 -24.82 10.51 -10.52
N ILE A 18 -24.84 11.69 -9.90
CA ILE A 18 -23.61 12.37 -9.44
C ILE A 18 -22.91 11.56 -8.35
N LEU A 19 -23.65 10.99 -7.40
CA LEU A 19 -23.05 10.15 -6.36
C LEU A 19 -22.46 8.87 -6.97
N ILE A 20 -23.19 8.16 -7.83
CA ILE A 20 -22.69 6.94 -8.47
C ILE A 20 -21.40 7.21 -9.25
N THR A 21 -21.34 8.30 -10.01
CA THR A 21 -20.14 8.65 -10.80
C THR A 21 -18.95 9.03 -9.91
N THR A 22 -19.14 9.80 -8.84
CA THR A 22 -18.06 10.17 -7.92
C THR A 22 -17.52 8.96 -7.13
N PHE A 23 -18.40 8.06 -6.66
CA PHE A 23 -17.99 6.81 -6.01
C PHE A 23 -17.30 5.84 -6.97
N TYR A 24 -17.78 5.72 -8.22
CA TYR A 24 -17.17 4.85 -9.23
C TYR A 24 -15.78 5.35 -9.66
N VAL A 25 -15.62 6.67 -9.87
CA VAL A 25 -14.32 7.27 -10.21
C VAL A 25 -13.34 7.19 -9.03
N GLY A 26 -13.81 7.41 -7.79
CA GLY A 26 -12.98 7.28 -6.59
C GLY A 26 -12.51 5.85 -6.30
N SER A 27 -13.26 4.84 -6.75
CA SER A 27 -12.86 3.43 -6.64
C SER A 27 -11.76 3.05 -7.64
N HIS A 28 -11.73 3.70 -8.82
CA HIS A 28 -10.81 3.35 -9.91
C HIS A 28 -9.45 4.06 -9.89
N THR A 29 -9.21 5.05 -9.01
CA THR A 29 -7.96 5.83 -9.00
C THR A 29 -6.96 5.42 -7.91
N ASN A 30 -7.20 4.34 -7.16
CA ASN A 30 -6.26 3.86 -6.13
C ASN A 30 -5.23 2.86 -6.66
N ILE A 31 -4.43 3.28 -7.64
CA ILE A 31 -3.08 2.75 -7.81
C ILE A 31 -2.16 3.95 -7.89
N SER A 32 -1.75 4.45 -6.73
CA SER A 32 -0.67 5.43 -6.61
C SER A 32 0.64 4.72 -6.94
N TYR A 33 1.02 4.68 -8.22
CA TYR A 33 2.41 4.40 -8.58
C TYR A 33 3.23 5.58 -8.05
N ILE A 34 4.14 5.30 -7.11
CA ILE A 34 5.13 6.28 -6.66
C ILE A 34 6.07 6.49 -7.84
N GLU A 35 5.83 7.53 -8.63
CA GLU A 35 6.73 7.95 -9.70
C GLU A 35 8.01 8.49 -9.04
N PHE A 36 9.09 7.71 -9.10
CA PHE A 36 10.40 8.12 -8.59
C PHE A 36 10.89 9.32 -9.41
N GLN A 37 10.65 10.53 -8.92
CA GLN A 37 11.22 11.73 -9.53
C GLN A 37 12.72 11.76 -9.29
N ASN A 38 13.48 11.60 -10.38
CA ASN A 38 14.93 11.80 -10.39
C ASN A 38 15.22 13.28 -10.16
N ILE A 39 15.34 13.70 -8.90
CA ILE A 39 15.82 15.04 -8.55
C ILE A 39 17.27 15.13 -9.03
N LYS A 40 17.49 15.80 -10.16
CA LYS A 40 18.84 16.17 -10.61
C LYS A 40 19.35 17.29 -9.70
N LEU A 41 20.03 16.92 -8.63
CA LEU A 41 20.78 17.85 -7.79
C LEU A 41 21.99 18.35 -8.59
N GLY A 42 21.99 19.64 -8.94
CA GLY A 42 23.06 20.26 -9.73
C GLY A 42 24.43 20.12 -9.08
N ASN A 43 25.41 19.74 -9.89
CA ASN A 43 26.87 19.71 -9.68
C ASN A 43 27.35 19.58 -8.21
N VAL A 44 26.89 18.54 -7.53
CA VAL A 44 27.65 17.98 -6.41
C VAL A 44 28.64 16.99 -7.04
N ALA A 45 29.91 17.00 -6.62
CA ALA A 45 30.84 15.94 -6.97
C ALA A 45 30.35 14.64 -6.28
N ILE A 46 29.44 13.93 -6.94
CA ILE A 46 28.84 12.71 -6.41
C ILE A 46 29.90 11.60 -6.55
N HIS A 47 30.45 11.16 -5.43
CA HIS A 47 31.20 9.91 -5.38
C HIS A 47 30.28 8.77 -5.89
N PRO A 48 30.74 7.90 -6.80
CA PRO A 48 29.91 6.86 -7.42
C PRO A 48 29.31 5.86 -6.40
N GLU A 49 29.81 5.81 -5.17
CA GLU A 49 29.24 5.02 -4.07
C GLU A 49 27.94 5.61 -3.45
N LEU A 50 27.57 6.86 -3.79
CA LEU A 50 26.38 7.54 -3.24
C LEU A 50 25.11 7.39 -4.11
N LEU A 51 25.21 6.71 -5.27
CA LEU A 51 24.16 6.67 -6.31
C LEU A 51 23.27 5.43 -6.29
N SER A 52 23.50 4.46 -5.40
CA SER A 52 22.58 3.32 -5.30
C SER A 52 21.38 3.70 -4.41
N PRO A 53 20.15 3.73 -4.96
CA PRO A 53 18.96 3.96 -4.15
C PRO A 53 18.82 2.81 -3.13
N ARG A 54 18.69 3.16 -1.85
CA ARG A 54 18.45 2.18 -0.78
C ARG A 54 16.95 1.87 -0.69
N ILE A 55 16.60 0.59 -0.72
CA ILE A 55 15.24 0.08 -0.69
C ILE A 55 14.95 -0.54 0.68
N LEU A 56 14.00 0.06 1.40
CA LEU A 56 13.46 -0.47 2.65
C LEU A 56 12.11 -1.15 2.39
N CYS A 57 11.98 -2.43 2.74
CA CYS A 57 10.77 -3.22 2.52
C CYS A 57 10.04 -3.53 3.83
N LEU A 58 8.78 -3.12 3.93
CA LEU A 58 7.92 -3.41 5.09
C LEU A 58 6.88 -4.45 4.67
N ILE A 59 7.05 -5.69 5.16
CA ILE A 59 6.20 -6.82 4.78
C ILE A 59 5.14 -7.04 5.86
N MET A 60 3.89 -6.78 5.53
CA MET A 60 2.77 -7.08 6.43
C MET A 60 2.33 -8.53 6.28
N THR A 61 2.17 -9.23 7.40
CA THR A 61 1.75 -10.64 7.45
C THR A 61 0.81 -10.88 8.64
N THR A 62 0.33 -12.12 8.76
CA THR A 62 -0.52 -12.57 9.88
C THR A 62 0.23 -13.62 10.71
N PRO A 63 0.01 -13.72 12.04
CA PRO A 63 0.80 -14.58 12.92
C PRO A 63 0.62 -16.06 12.58
N LYS A 64 -0.59 -16.42 12.15
CA LYS A 64 -0.95 -17.79 11.74
C LYS A 64 -0.01 -18.35 10.67
N TYR A 65 0.49 -17.51 9.77
CA TYR A 65 1.34 -17.92 8.65
C TYR A 65 2.70 -17.20 8.67
N PHE A 66 3.11 -16.69 9.83
CA PHE A 66 4.33 -15.87 9.94
C PHE A 66 5.55 -16.62 9.43
N LEU A 67 5.83 -17.82 9.97
CA LEU A 67 7.02 -18.59 9.61
C LEU A 67 7.06 -18.96 8.13
N ASP A 68 5.95 -19.45 7.57
CA ASP A 68 5.92 -19.88 6.17
C ASP A 68 6.12 -18.70 5.21
N ARG A 69 5.53 -17.55 5.52
CA ARG A 69 5.68 -16.34 4.71
C ARG A 69 7.07 -15.72 4.86
N VAL A 70 7.64 -15.74 6.07
CA VAL A 70 9.03 -15.30 6.31
C VAL A 70 9.99 -16.17 5.49
N LYS A 71 9.84 -17.49 5.54
CA LYS A 71 10.65 -18.43 4.74
C LYS A 71 10.50 -18.16 3.24
N ALA A 72 9.27 -18.01 2.75
CA ALA A 72 9.02 -17.78 1.34
C ALA A 72 9.60 -16.44 0.85
N VAL A 73 9.43 -15.34 1.61
CA VAL A 73 9.95 -14.02 1.25
C VAL A 73 11.48 -14.02 1.30
N ASN A 74 12.08 -14.63 2.33
CA ASN A 74 13.53 -14.75 2.47
C ASN A 74 14.16 -15.58 1.32
N ALA A 75 13.47 -16.64 0.89
CA ALA A 75 13.93 -17.47 -0.23
C ALA A 75 13.69 -16.83 -1.62
N THR A 76 12.95 -15.73 -1.71
CA THR A 76 12.54 -15.15 -3.01
C THR A 76 13.02 -13.71 -3.17
N TRP A 77 12.13 -12.72 -3.02
CA TRP A 77 12.38 -11.34 -3.37
C TRP A 77 12.92 -10.50 -2.20
N GLY A 78 12.79 -10.97 -0.95
CA GLY A 78 13.26 -10.25 0.25
C GLY A 78 14.73 -9.80 0.19
N PRO A 79 15.67 -10.66 -0.23
CA PRO A 79 17.09 -10.31 -0.35
C PRO A 79 17.42 -9.22 -1.38
N ARG A 80 16.46 -8.80 -2.20
CA ARG A 80 16.64 -7.70 -3.16
C ARG A 80 16.50 -6.32 -2.50
N CYS A 81 15.96 -6.26 -1.28
CA CYS A 81 15.88 -5.04 -0.49
C CYS A 81 17.18 -4.86 0.32
N ASP A 82 17.64 -3.62 0.51
CA ASP A 82 18.78 -3.35 1.40
C ASP A 82 18.48 -3.76 2.84
N ARG A 83 17.23 -3.54 3.28
CA ARG A 83 16.69 -3.98 4.57
C ARG A 83 15.21 -4.31 4.43
N TYR A 84 14.75 -5.30 5.20
CA TYR A 84 13.33 -5.63 5.25
C TYR A 84 12.88 -6.04 6.66
N PHE A 85 11.62 -5.73 6.99
CA PHE A 85 11.00 -6.03 8.28
C PHE A 85 9.64 -6.69 8.08
N PHE A 86 9.33 -7.68 8.91
CA PHE A 86 7.99 -8.28 8.96
C PHE A 86 7.17 -7.63 10.06
N ILE A 87 5.96 -7.19 9.71
CA ILE A 87 5.00 -6.59 10.62
C ILE A 87 3.81 -7.54 10.69
N THR A 88 3.39 -7.87 11.89
CA THR A 88 2.24 -8.74 12.13
C THR A 88 1.43 -8.22 13.30
N GLU A 89 0.13 -8.49 13.28
CA GLU A 89 -0.78 -8.22 14.39
C GLU A 89 -0.33 -8.94 15.67
N TYR A 90 -0.52 -8.27 16.81
CA TYR A 90 -0.27 -8.86 18.12
C TYR A 90 -1.40 -9.84 18.43
N ILE A 91 -1.07 -11.13 18.51
CA ILE A 91 -1.99 -12.14 19.03
C ILE A 91 -1.48 -12.57 20.41
N PRO A 92 -2.34 -12.51 21.46
CA PRO A 92 -2.05 -13.11 22.75
C PRO A 92 -2.19 -14.64 22.64
N GLN A 93 -1.25 -15.26 21.95
CA GLN A 93 -1.03 -16.69 21.93
C GLN A 93 0.46 -16.91 22.12
N ASN A 94 0.83 -18.04 22.72
CA ASN A 94 2.21 -18.41 23.02
C ASN A 94 3.01 -18.43 21.72
N MET A 95 3.67 -17.31 21.41
CA MET A 95 4.58 -17.18 20.29
C MET A 95 5.65 -18.25 20.49
N THR A 96 5.79 -19.16 19.53
CA THR A 96 6.79 -20.22 19.68
C THR A 96 8.17 -19.58 19.62
N LEU A 97 9.16 -20.13 20.35
CA LEU A 97 10.52 -19.58 20.39
C LEU A 97 11.12 -19.40 18.97
N GLU A 98 10.73 -20.27 18.05
CA GLU A 98 11.10 -20.16 16.64
C GLU A 98 10.61 -18.86 16.01
N GLN A 99 9.37 -18.43 16.26
CA GLN A 99 8.84 -17.18 15.73
C GLN A 99 9.58 -15.95 16.27
N ILE A 100 10.05 -16.00 17.52
CA ILE A 100 10.82 -14.92 18.15
C ILE A 100 12.21 -14.82 17.53
N ASN A 101 12.87 -15.95 17.26
CA ASN A 101 14.22 -15.97 16.70
C ASN A 101 14.29 -15.54 15.22
N PHE A 102 13.15 -15.49 14.52
CA PHE A 102 13.06 -15.06 13.12
C PHE A 102 12.60 -13.60 12.94
N ALA A 103 12.14 -12.93 14.00
CA ALA A 103 11.78 -11.51 14.00
C ALA A 103 13.00 -10.63 14.28
#